data_AF-A0A1B8ECM5-F1
#
_entry.id   AF-A0A1B8ECM5-F1
#
_cell.length_a   1.000
_cell.length_b   1.000
_cell.length_c   1.000
_cell.angle_alpha   90.00
_cell.angle_beta   90.00
_cell.angle_gamma   90.00
#
_symmetry.space_group_name_H-M   'P 1'
#
loop_
_entity.id
_entity.type
_entity.pdbx_description
1 polymer ?
#
loop_
_entity_poly.entity_id
_entity_poly.type
_entity_poly.pdbx_seq_one_letter_code
_entity_poly.pdbx_strand_id
1 'polypeptide(L)'
;MIQAGITSIISTSAEEFCASVESGELPVDSHDRVLQIAYIYSYDGLWDDHGVFNVVDKLHARGWSFGQGDLKFNRTLDIFYLAQIGAGINRYSEDYNEDYTDDDFPSIDDFDKFYAQHHQLLNQDAWRQYYSPSFLAQATSARLFRLPDLQDATDSSGPPWQMQQKGIGHFTKLPRWAYNAARTARRSPNLSVATITQIALSTLEQTISRLRKDHPSVQPYSATQASFWLKRMKIGFPGPTRKTEWRPNQFDVYAAQGGYDMCEWEAHYSPKLWDSMEARVAPLEPDLDGTRKSKIRWCGMPDGCAVEWDVRRRGWEPELGSEEEIEFLAAIAAKETEGIEVGDLDYAMRSHMLLGVMHVAFETEREKHIEDLKRAMVEAGRIDEGKAEQWIQEVLMVMEPYVRKGDVWPASRENRGELLRHILAENGQVFARWKLPPTSKEFDFKLNTKEKDTSI
;
A
#
# COMPACT_ATOMS: atom_id res chain seq x y z
N MET A 1 58.51 1.00 30.13
CA MET A 1 57.99 1.84 29.05
C MET A 1 57.09 0.96 28.21
N ILE A 2 55.79 1.26 28.24
CA ILE A 2 54.71 0.42 27.73
C ILE A 2 54.65 0.53 26.20
N GLN A 3 54.63 -0.64 25.56
CA GLN A 3 54.48 -0.82 24.13
C GLN A 3 53.00 -0.57 23.79
N ALA A 4 52.74 0.51 23.05
CA ALA A 4 51.41 0.85 22.58
C ALA A 4 50.98 -0.19 21.53
N GLY A 5 50.04 -1.06 21.90
CA GLY A 5 49.31 -1.92 20.99
C GLY A 5 48.42 -1.05 20.11
N ILE A 6 48.75 -0.99 18.83
CA ILE A 6 47.81 -0.57 17.80
C ILE A 6 46.75 -1.67 17.74
N THR A 7 45.60 -1.43 18.36
CA THR A 7 44.41 -2.24 18.13
C THR A 7 44.00 -1.96 16.69
N SER A 8 44.46 -2.82 15.77
CA SER A 8 43.85 -2.94 14.46
C SER A 8 42.37 -3.21 14.68
N ILE A 9 41.51 -2.27 14.30
CA ILE A 9 40.08 -2.53 14.17
C ILE A 9 40.00 -3.52 13.01
N ILE A 10 39.87 -4.81 13.35
CA ILE A 10 39.55 -5.84 12.36
C ILE A 10 38.13 -5.51 11.93
N SER A 11 37.96 -5.09 10.68
CA SER A 11 36.65 -5.04 10.05
C SER A 11 36.12 -6.47 10.03
N THR A 12 35.18 -6.79 10.91
CA THR A 12 34.46 -8.08 10.88
C THR A 12 33.72 -8.18 9.55
N SER A 13 33.87 -9.30 8.85
CA SER A 13 33.12 -9.52 7.60
C SER A 13 31.61 -9.60 7.87
N ALA A 14 30.79 -9.32 6.86
CA ALA A 14 29.33 -9.43 6.94
C ALA A 14 28.89 -10.84 7.38
N GLU A 15 29.57 -11.89 6.91
CA GLU A 15 29.31 -13.27 7.28
C GLU A 15 29.59 -13.55 8.76
N GLU A 16 30.77 -13.14 9.26
CA GLU A 16 31.14 -13.28 10.67
C GLU A 16 30.19 -12.49 11.59
N PHE A 17 29.80 -11.29 11.16
CA PHE A 17 28.82 -10.47 11.86
C PHE A 17 27.47 -11.17 11.94
N CYS A 18 26.94 -11.65 10.81
CA CYS A 18 25.68 -12.39 10.76
C CYS A 18 25.72 -13.66 11.62
N ALA A 19 26.81 -14.44 11.57
CA ALA A 19 26.97 -15.63 12.41
C ALA A 19 26.97 -15.28 13.91
N SER A 20 27.57 -14.15 14.29
CA SER A 20 27.63 -13.69 15.68
C SER A 20 26.25 -13.24 16.20
N VAL A 21 25.46 -12.52 15.38
CA VAL A 21 24.08 -12.14 15.79
C VAL A 21 23.13 -13.33 15.78
N GLU A 22 23.26 -14.25 14.82
CA GLU A 22 22.38 -15.42 14.70
C GLU A 22 22.64 -16.47 15.79
N SER A 23 23.88 -16.61 16.25
CA SER A 23 24.24 -17.45 17.39
C SER A 23 23.88 -16.83 18.74
N GLY A 24 23.50 -15.54 18.76
CA GLY A 24 23.20 -14.79 19.98
C GLY A 24 24.43 -14.29 20.75
N GLU A 25 25.63 -14.42 20.18
CA GLU A 25 26.86 -13.85 20.75
C GLU A 25 26.80 -12.32 20.78
N LEU A 26 26.27 -11.72 19.71
CA LEU A 26 26.06 -10.28 19.61
C LEU A 26 24.58 -9.92 19.75
N PRO A 27 24.18 -9.10 20.74
CA PRO A 27 22.78 -8.71 20.90
C PRO A 27 22.32 -7.76 19.79
N VAL A 28 21.05 -7.87 19.43
CA VAL A 28 20.35 -6.97 18.50
C VAL A 28 19.46 -6.03 19.32
N ASP A 29 20.06 -4.94 19.80
CA ASP A 29 19.47 -4.03 20.78
C ASP A 29 19.28 -2.59 20.28
N SER A 30 19.69 -2.30 19.04
CA SER A 30 19.64 -0.97 18.45
C SER A 30 19.09 -0.96 17.01
N HIS A 31 18.58 0.21 16.60
CA HIS A 31 18.13 0.45 15.23
C HIS A 31 19.25 0.17 14.22
N ASP A 32 20.45 0.71 14.47
CA ASP A 32 21.61 0.54 13.58
C ASP A 32 22.01 -0.93 13.43
N ARG A 33 21.85 -1.75 14.50
CA ARG A 33 22.13 -3.19 14.43
C ARG A 33 21.13 -3.93 13.55
N VAL A 34 19.83 -3.65 13.72
CA VAL A 34 18.78 -4.21 12.84
C VAL A 34 19.01 -3.76 11.40
N LEU A 35 19.42 -2.51 11.20
CA LEU A 35 19.70 -1.95 9.89
C LEU A 35 20.89 -2.63 9.20
N GLN A 36 21.98 -2.91 9.93
CA GLN A 36 23.13 -3.64 9.40
C GLN A 36 22.76 -5.05 8.96
N ILE A 37 21.98 -5.77 9.79
CA ILE A 37 21.46 -7.10 9.45
C ILE A 37 20.56 -7.02 8.21
N ALA A 38 19.64 -6.06 8.19
CA ALA A 38 18.70 -5.87 7.09
C ALA A 38 19.41 -5.51 5.79
N TYR A 39 20.48 -4.72 5.84
CA TYR A 39 21.33 -4.40 4.69
C TYR A 39 21.98 -5.67 4.11
N ILE A 40 22.60 -6.49 4.96
CA ILE A 40 23.25 -7.75 4.56
C ILE A 40 22.20 -8.72 3.99
N TYR A 41 21.06 -8.90 4.66
CA TYR A 41 19.98 -9.76 4.17
C TYR A 41 19.33 -9.25 2.89
N SER A 42 19.38 -7.93 2.65
CA SER A 42 18.90 -7.31 1.41
C SER A 42 19.84 -7.60 0.24
N TYR A 43 21.10 -7.91 0.49
CA TYR A 43 22.05 -8.23 -0.58
C TYR A 43 21.66 -9.51 -1.34
N ASP A 44 21.14 -10.53 -0.66
CA ASP A 44 20.60 -11.75 -1.31
C ASP A 44 19.07 -11.68 -1.47
N GLY A 45 18.37 -11.24 -0.41
CA GLY A 45 16.90 -11.31 -0.33
C GLY A 45 16.15 -10.33 -1.23
N LEU A 46 16.80 -9.26 -1.71
CA LEU A 46 16.21 -8.36 -2.70
C LEU A 46 16.20 -8.95 -4.12
N TRP A 47 17.03 -9.95 -4.41
CA TRP A 47 17.11 -10.62 -5.72
C TRP A 47 16.26 -11.90 -5.79
N ASP A 48 15.80 -12.41 -4.64
CA ASP A 48 14.83 -13.51 -4.55
C ASP A 48 13.38 -13.08 -4.87
N ASP A 49 12.52 -14.05 -5.25
CA ASP A 49 11.12 -13.95 -5.71
C ASP A 49 10.17 -12.91 -5.09
N HIS A 50 10.43 -12.42 -3.87
CA HIS A 50 9.53 -11.51 -3.16
C HIS A 50 10.20 -10.28 -2.51
N GLY A 51 11.45 -9.95 -2.84
CA GLY A 51 12.09 -8.68 -2.45
C GLY A 51 11.99 -8.35 -0.95
N VAL A 52 11.56 -7.11 -0.63
CA VAL A 52 11.43 -6.62 0.76
C VAL A 52 10.55 -7.50 1.65
N PHE A 53 9.57 -8.21 1.08
CA PHE A 53 8.67 -9.08 1.85
C PHE A 53 9.39 -10.31 2.41
N ASN A 54 10.32 -10.89 1.66
CA ASN A 54 11.11 -12.03 2.15
C ASN A 54 12.07 -11.59 3.27
N VAL A 55 12.66 -10.40 3.15
CA VAL A 55 13.61 -9.91 4.14
C VAL A 55 12.90 -9.60 5.46
N VAL A 56 11.72 -8.95 5.44
CA VAL A 56 10.97 -8.70 6.69
C VAL A 56 10.58 -10.01 7.39
N ASP A 57 10.16 -11.03 6.64
CA ASP A 57 9.76 -12.31 7.23
C ASP A 57 10.98 -13.03 7.87
N LYS A 58 12.18 -12.89 7.29
CA LYS A 58 13.45 -13.39 7.88
C LYS A 58 13.82 -12.65 9.17
N LEU A 59 13.61 -11.33 9.24
CA LEU A 59 13.86 -10.53 10.43
C LEU A 59 12.87 -10.91 11.56
N HIS A 60 11.58 -10.95 11.23
CA HIS A 60 10.51 -11.28 12.19
C HIS A 60 10.66 -12.69 12.77
N ALA A 61 11.06 -13.67 11.96
CA ALA A 61 11.31 -15.04 12.42
C ALA A 61 12.42 -15.15 13.49
N ARG A 62 13.34 -14.18 13.52
CA ARG A 62 14.42 -14.07 14.51
C ARG A 62 14.10 -13.09 15.64
N GLY A 63 12.90 -12.51 15.65
CA GLY A 63 12.46 -11.57 16.66
C GLY A 63 13.01 -10.14 16.47
N TRP A 64 13.49 -9.82 15.28
CA TRP A 64 14.08 -8.52 14.93
C TRP A 64 13.05 -7.62 14.23
N SER A 65 13.07 -6.33 14.57
CA SER A 65 12.11 -5.32 14.11
C SER A 65 12.75 -3.94 14.24
N PHE A 66 12.48 -3.03 13.30
CA PHE A 66 12.87 -1.63 13.41
C PHE A 66 11.96 -0.88 14.38
N GLY A 67 10.69 -1.28 14.45
CA GLY A 67 9.75 -0.73 15.43
C GLY A 67 10.07 -1.10 16.87
N GLN A 68 9.71 -0.19 17.79
CA GLN A 68 9.84 -0.35 19.24
C GLN A 68 8.48 -0.15 19.92
N GLY A 69 8.32 -0.70 21.13
CA GLY A 69 7.06 -0.61 21.89
C GLY A 69 5.89 -1.18 21.09
N ASP A 70 4.81 -0.40 20.98
CA ASP A 70 3.60 -0.77 20.23
C ASP A 70 3.82 -0.91 18.71
N LEU A 71 4.94 -0.39 18.18
CA LEU A 71 5.31 -0.52 16.78
C LEU A 71 6.23 -1.72 16.52
N LYS A 72 6.60 -2.50 17.54
CA LYS A 72 7.44 -3.69 17.34
C LYS A 72 6.71 -4.71 16.44
N PHE A 73 7.42 -5.20 15.43
CA PHE A 73 6.90 -6.06 14.35
C PHE A 73 5.79 -5.40 13.50
N ASN A 74 5.81 -4.07 13.41
CA ASN A 74 4.92 -3.37 12.49
C ASN A 74 5.40 -3.57 11.06
N ARG A 75 4.68 -4.40 10.30
CA ARG A 75 5.03 -4.77 8.92
C ARG A 75 5.22 -3.56 8.00
N THR A 76 4.40 -2.52 8.14
CA THR A 76 4.55 -1.29 7.35
C THR A 76 5.85 -0.57 7.67
N LEU A 77 6.16 -0.38 8.95
CA LEU A 77 7.38 0.30 9.38
C LEU A 77 8.64 -0.48 8.99
N ASP A 78 8.62 -1.80 9.17
CA ASP A 78 9.79 -2.63 8.91
C ASP A 78 10.06 -2.73 7.40
N ILE A 79 9.03 -2.89 6.56
CA ILE A 79 9.19 -2.85 5.10
C ILE A 79 9.57 -1.46 4.62
N PHE A 80 9.12 -0.39 5.27
CA PHE A 80 9.57 0.97 4.92
C PHE A 80 11.10 1.07 5.00
N TYR A 81 11.73 0.60 6.07
CA TYR A 81 13.19 0.66 6.18
C TYR A 81 13.90 -0.22 5.14
N LEU A 82 13.34 -1.39 4.81
CA LEU A 82 13.85 -2.23 3.72
C LEU A 82 13.72 -1.54 2.35
N ALA A 83 12.62 -0.83 2.11
CA ALA A 83 12.44 -0.01 0.92
C ALA A 83 13.46 1.14 0.86
N GLN A 84 13.81 1.76 2.00
CA GLN A 84 14.87 2.77 2.07
C GLN A 84 16.25 2.20 1.75
N ILE A 85 16.56 0.98 2.23
CA ILE A 85 17.79 0.27 1.85
C ILE A 85 17.82 0.04 0.33
N GLY A 86 16.72 -0.46 -0.25
CA GLY A 86 16.61 -0.66 -1.70
C GLY A 86 16.78 0.64 -2.51
N ALA A 87 16.25 1.75 -2.01
CA ALA A 87 16.45 3.07 -2.62
C ALA A 87 17.92 3.53 -2.51
N GLY A 88 18.57 3.34 -1.36
CA GLY A 88 20.00 3.63 -1.18
C GLY A 88 20.88 2.84 -2.13
N ILE A 89 20.66 1.51 -2.26
CA ILE A 89 21.41 0.65 -3.18
C ILE A 89 21.28 1.14 -4.62
N ASN A 90 20.07 1.54 -5.04
CA ASN A 90 19.85 2.06 -6.38
C ASN A 90 20.54 3.41 -6.62
N ARG A 91 20.56 4.30 -5.61
CA ARG A 91 21.27 5.59 -5.69
C ARG A 91 22.78 5.41 -5.74
N TYR A 92 23.30 4.33 -5.18
CA TYR A 92 24.72 3.99 -5.29
C TYR A 92 25.10 3.67 -6.75
N SER A 93 24.22 3.00 -7.49
CA SER A 93 24.44 2.63 -8.91
C SER A 93 24.22 3.77 -9.93
N GLU A 94 23.96 5.01 -9.51
CA GLU A 94 23.66 6.13 -10.42
C GLU A 94 24.90 6.78 -11.08
N ASP A 95 26.13 6.32 -10.78
CA ASP A 95 27.34 6.65 -11.56
C ASP A 95 27.36 5.84 -12.89
N TYR A 96 26.26 5.91 -13.63
CA TYR A 96 25.93 5.23 -14.89
C TYR A 96 26.94 5.57 -16.01
N ASN A 97 28.11 4.95 -16.00
CA ASN A 97 28.93 4.78 -17.20
C ASN A 97 28.55 3.46 -17.87
N GLU A 98 28.56 3.43 -19.21
CA GLU A 98 28.04 2.33 -20.04
C GLU A 98 28.77 0.97 -19.89
N ASP A 99 29.78 0.88 -19.02
CA ASP A 99 30.55 -0.33 -18.75
C ASP A 99 30.18 -0.91 -17.38
N TYR A 100 29.22 -1.84 -17.37
CA TYR A 100 28.84 -2.63 -16.19
C TYR A 100 30.06 -3.37 -15.64
N THR A 101 30.44 -3.11 -14.39
CA THR A 101 31.41 -3.94 -13.66
C THR A 101 30.84 -4.32 -12.29
N ASP A 102 31.30 -5.43 -11.71
CA ASP A 102 30.87 -5.89 -10.37
C ASP A 102 31.11 -4.85 -9.24
N ASP A 103 31.84 -3.76 -9.51
CA ASP A 103 32.10 -2.65 -8.59
C ASP A 103 30.94 -1.62 -8.49
N ASP A 104 29.86 -1.76 -9.26
CA ASP A 104 28.75 -0.78 -9.34
C ASP A 104 27.69 -0.91 -8.22
N PHE A 105 27.83 -1.91 -7.33
CA PHE A 105 26.97 -2.12 -6.17
C PHE A 105 27.75 -1.93 -4.86
N PRO A 106 27.10 -1.45 -3.79
CA PRO A 106 27.78 -1.33 -2.51
C PRO A 106 28.12 -2.74 -2.00
N SER A 107 29.38 -2.95 -1.60
CA SER A 107 29.85 -4.23 -1.05
C SER A 107 29.06 -4.62 0.19
N ILE A 108 28.75 -5.91 0.37
CA ILE A 108 28.06 -6.43 1.55
C ILE A 108 28.78 -6.08 2.87
N ASP A 109 30.10 -5.88 2.82
CA ASP A 109 30.94 -5.49 3.95
C ASP A 109 30.96 -3.96 4.21
N ASP A 110 30.48 -3.13 3.27
CA ASP A 110 30.61 -1.67 3.28
C ASP A 110 29.43 -0.95 3.98
N PHE A 111 28.79 -1.59 4.97
CA PHE A 111 27.63 -1.02 5.67
C PHE A 111 27.88 0.38 6.22
N ASP A 112 29.02 0.62 6.87
CA ASP A 112 29.32 1.92 7.50
C ASP A 112 29.39 3.05 6.46
N LYS A 113 29.98 2.78 5.30
CA LYS A 113 30.07 3.73 4.18
C LYS A 113 28.67 3.99 3.59
N PHE A 114 27.90 2.93 3.38
CA PHE A 114 26.53 3.01 2.90
C PHE A 114 25.64 3.82 3.84
N TYR A 115 25.72 3.55 5.15
CA TYR A 115 24.95 4.24 6.18
C TYR A 115 25.31 5.72 6.26
N ALA A 116 26.60 6.07 6.23
CA ALA A 116 27.05 7.46 6.25
C ALA A 116 26.52 8.24 5.04
N GLN A 117 26.52 7.64 3.85
CA GLN A 117 26.02 8.26 2.62
C GLN A 117 24.50 8.44 2.60
N HIS A 118 23.75 7.49 3.17
CA HIS A 118 22.29 7.45 3.12
C HIS A 118 21.61 7.70 4.47
N HIS A 119 22.32 8.30 5.44
CA HIS A 119 21.84 8.47 6.82
C HIS A 119 20.47 9.15 6.92
N GLN A 120 20.16 10.11 6.04
CA GLN A 120 18.86 10.77 6.02
C GLN A 120 17.68 9.83 5.72
N LEU A 121 17.91 8.78 4.91
CA LEU A 121 16.90 7.76 4.61
C LEU A 121 16.81 6.71 5.72
N LEU A 122 17.93 6.43 6.38
CA LEU A 122 18.10 5.22 7.21
C LEU A 122 18.08 5.47 8.71
N ASN A 123 18.14 6.73 9.17
CA ASN A 123 18.09 7.03 10.60
C ASN A 123 16.77 6.56 11.25
N GLN A 124 16.81 6.34 12.57
CA GLN A 124 15.69 5.79 13.35
C GLN A 124 14.40 6.64 13.30
N ASP A 125 14.50 7.93 13.01
CA ASP A 125 13.36 8.84 12.94
C ASP A 125 12.92 9.17 11.50
N ALA A 126 13.58 8.58 10.48
CA ALA A 126 13.31 8.86 9.07
C ALA A 126 11.84 8.63 8.70
N TRP A 127 11.22 7.58 9.26
CA TRP A 127 9.82 7.22 9.01
C TRP A 127 8.84 8.35 9.35
N ARG A 128 9.18 9.24 10.30
CA ARG A 128 8.29 10.33 10.76
C ARG A 128 7.98 11.37 9.69
N GLN A 129 8.80 11.43 8.64
CA GLN A 129 8.54 12.28 7.49
C GLN A 129 7.50 11.67 6.53
N TYR A 130 7.35 10.34 6.56
CA TYR A 130 6.56 9.57 5.61
C TYR A 130 5.24 9.09 6.20
N TYR A 131 5.23 8.75 7.50
CA TYR A 131 4.06 8.21 8.17
C TYR A 131 3.59 9.04 9.36
N SER A 132 2.27 9.16 9.51
CA SER A 132 1.68 9.60 10.76
C SER A 132 1.73 8.47 11.82
N PRO A 133 1.96 8.80 13.11
CA PRO A 133 1.94 7.78 14.17
C PRO A 133 0.59 7.06 14.29
N SER A 134 -0.52 7.78 14.08
CA SER A 134 -1.87 7.22 14.13
C SER A 134 -2.11 6.21 13.00
N PHE A 135 -1.55 6.44 11.81
CA PHE A 135 -1.62 5.51 10.69
C PHE A 135 -0.83 4.22 10.96
N LEU A 136 0.38 4.31 11.51
CA LEU A 136 1.17 3.12 11.87
C LEU A 136 0.54 2.33 13.02
N ALA A 137 -0.13 2.99 13.97
CA ALA A 137 -0.83 2.34 15.08
C ALA A 137 -2.09 1.57 14.67
N GLN A 138 -2.53 1.66 13.41
CA GLN A 138 -3.64 0.87 12.90
C GLN A 138 -3.26 -0.62 12.83
N ALA A 139 -4.20 -1.49 13.22
CA ALA A 139 -3.99 -2.94 13.14
C ALA A 139 -3.72 -3.43 11.70
N THR A 140 -4.28 -2.74 10.71
CA THR A 140 -4.05 -3.00 9.28
C THR A 140 -2.61 -2.70 8.88
N SER A 141 -2.08 -1.52 9.23
CA SER A 141 -0.70 -1.11 8.93
C SER A 141 0.33 -1.99 9.64
N ALA A 142 0.01 -2.47 10.85
CA ALA A 142 0.88 -3.39 11.58
C ALA A 142 1.05 -4.75 10.88
N ARG A 143 0.07 -5.19 10.08
CA ARG A 143 0.01 -6.54 9.47
C ARG A 143 0.13 -6.56 7.96
N LEU A 144 -0.08 -5.43 7.31
CA LEU A 144 -0.02 -5.30 5.86
C LEU A 144 0.81 -4.08 5.53
N PHE A 145 1.72 -4.23 4.60
CA PHE A 145 2.49 -3.13 4.07
C PHE A 145 1.57 -2.14 3.34
N ARG A 146 1.60 -0.90 3.81
CA ARG A 146 0.89 0.22 3.19
C ARG A 146 1.89 1.31 2.84
N LEU A 147 1.60 2.05 1.79
CA LEU A 147 2.45 3.20 1.44
C LEU A 147 2.32 4.35 2.46
N PRO A 148 3.37 5.19 2.55
CA PRO A 148 3.35 6.45 3.29
C PRO A 148 2.06 7.29 3.12
N ASP A 149 1.51 7.80 4.22
CA ASP A 149 0.32 8.65 4.21
C ASP A 149 0.66 10.15 4.13
N LEU A 150 1.84 10.57 4.58
CA LEU A 150 2.27 11.97 4.60
C LEU A 150 3.00 12.44 3.33
N GLN A 151 3.75 11.55 2.69
CA GLN A 151 4.54 11.83 1.48
C GLN A 151 4.52 10.61 0.55
N ASP A 152 5.03 10.73 -0.68
CA ASP A 152 5.20 9.55 -1.53
C ASP A 152 6.35 8.65 -1.04
N ALA A 153 6.32 7.38 -1.40
CA ALA A 153 7.45 6.47 -1.16
C ALA A 153 8.69 6.96 -1.93
N THR A 154 9.87 6.71 -1.35
CA THR A 154 11.14 7.17 -1.91
C THR A 154 11.35 6.64 -3.33
N ASP A 155 11.69 7.58 -4.23
CA ASP A 155 11.96 7.36 -5.66
C ASP A 155 10.80 6.77 -6.48
N SER A 156 9.57 6.72 -5.94
CA SER A 156 8.41 6.08 -6.58
C SER A 156 7.68 6.90 -7.66
N SER A 157 8.10 8.15 -7.91
CA SER A 157 7.43 9.09 -8.81
C SER A 157 7.78 8.91 -10.30
N GLY A 158 8.68 7.99 -10.63
CA GLY A 158 9.13 7.74 -11.99
C GLY A 158 9.78 6.36 -12.16
N PRO A 159 10.33 6.07 -13.35
CA PRO A 159 11.02 4.82 -13.60
C PRO A 159 12.20 4.60 -12.63
N PRO A 160 12.49 3.34 -12.30
CA PRO A 160 13.56 2.96 -11.38
C PRO A 160 14.94 3.62 -11.63
N TRP A 161 15.23 3.92 -12.89
CA TRP A 161 16.52 4.41 -13.40
C TRP A 161 16.48 5.90 -13.80
N GLN A 162 15.36 6.58 -13.55
CA GLN A 162 15.14 7.99 -13.88
C GLN A 162 14.57 8.69 -12.65
N MET A 163 15.37 8.71 -11.57
CA MET A 163 14.96 9.28 -10.31
C MET A 163 14.56 10.74 -10.49
N GLN A 164 13.35 11.07 -10.09
CA GLN A 164 12.89 12.44 -10.01
C GLN A 164 12.86 12.85 -8.55
N GLN A 165 13.84 13.66 -8.14
CA GLN A 165 13.75 14.38 -6.87
C GLN A 165 12.70 15.48 -6.99
N LYS A 166 11.45 15.07 -6.81
CA LYS A 166 10.32 15.97 -6.59
C LYS A 166 10.18 16.13 -5.08
N GLY A 167 9.92 17.37 -4.65
CA GLY A 167 9.73 17.67 -3.23
C GLY A 167 8.47 17.04 -2.67
N ILE A 168 7.94 17.63 -1.61
CA ILE A 168 6.75 17.12 -0.92
C ILE A 168 5.51 17.29 -1.83
N GLY A 169 4.82 16.20 -2.15
CA GLY A 169 3.53 16.25 -2.86
C GLY A 169 2.85 14.89 -3.09
N HIS A 170 1.65 14.93 -3.66
CA HIS A 170 0.84 13.74 -3.98
C HIS A 170 1.12 13.22 -5.40
N PHE A 171 2.38 13.01 -5.76
CA PHE A 171 2.75 12.63 -7.13
C PHE A 171 2.31 11.20 -7.46
N THR A 172 2.39 10.27 -6.53
CA THR A 172 1.92 8.88 -6.77
C THR A 172 0.53 8.63 -6.22
N LYS A 173 0.17 9.26 -5.10
CA LYS A 173 -1.10 9.08 -4.41
C LYS A 173 -2.32 9.43 -5.30
N LEU A 174 -2.36 10.62 -5.91
CA LEU A 174 -3.52 11.04 -6.72
C LEU A 174 -3.69 10.22 -8.01
N PRO A 175 -2.65 9.96 -8.81
CA PRO A 175 -2.79 9.10 -9.98
C PRO A 175 -3.22 7.68 -9.62
N ARG A 176 -2.69 7.09 -8.54
CA ARG A 176 -3.06 5.75 -8.08
C ARG A 176 -4.54 5.70 -7.67
N TRP A 177 -4.99 6.65 -6.86
CA TRP A 177 -6.40 6.79 -6.50
C TRP A 177 -7.29 6.92 -7.74
N ALA A 178 -6.93 7.78 -8.70
CA ALA A 178 -7.70 7.98 -9.91
C ALA A 178 -7.73 6.73 -10.80
N TYR A 179 -6.63 5.97 -10.83
CA TYR A 179 -6.55 4.69 -11.51
C TYR A 179 -7.52 3.66 -10.90
N ASN A 180 -7.61 3.62 -9.57
CA ASN A 180 -8.56 2.77 -8.86
C ASN A 180 -10.02 3.18 -9.13
N ALA A 181 -10.32 4.48 -9.09
CA ALA A 181 -11.65 5.02 -9.41
C ALA A 181 -12.07 4.69 -10.87
N ALA A 182 -11.18 4.89 -11.83
CA ALA A 182 -11.45 4.58 -13.24
C ALA A 182 -11.70 3.09 -13.49
N ARG A 183 -10.96 2.20 -12.82
CA ARG A 183 -11.20 0.74 -12.92
C ARG A 183 -12.49 0.33 -12.23
N THR A 184 -12.81 0.94 -11.10
CA THR A 184 -14.08 0.69 -10.40
C THR A 184 -15.26 1.07 -11.29
N ALA A 185 -15.18 2.21 -12.01
CA ALA A 185 -16.19 2.60 -12.99
C ALA A 185 -16.39 1.60 -14.15
N ARG A 186 -15.33 0.90 -14.59
CA ARG A 186 -15.44 -0.14 -15.62
C ARG A 186 -15.96 -1.47 -15.11
N ARG A 187 -15.82 -1.71 -13.80
CA ARG A 187 -16.21 -2.97 -13.15
C ARG A 187 -17.61 -2.93 -12.57
N SER A 188 -18.12 -1.75 -12.21
CA SER A 188 -19.44 -1.61 -11.58
C SER A 188 -20.52 -1.64 -12.67
N PRO A 189 -21.37 -2.68 -12.72
CA PRO A 189 -22.47 -2.74 -13.69
C PRO A 189 -23.64 -1.82 -13.30
N ASN A 190 -23.76 -1.47 -12.01
CA ASN A 190 -24.98 -0.91 -11.44
C ASN A 190 -24.87 0.59 -11.10
N LEU A 191 -23.66 1.14 -10.98
CA LEU A 191 -23.45 2.55 -10.69
C LEU A 191 -23.06 3.34 -11.94
N SER A 192 -23.65 4.52 -12.10
CA SER A 192 -23.25 5.43 -13.17
C SER A 192 -21.84 5.99 -12.94
N VAL A 193 -21.12 6.28 -14.02
CA VAL A 193 -19.81 6.96 -13.96
C VAL A 193 -19.89 8.27 -13.17
N ALA A 194 -21.00 9.01 -13.28
CA ALA A 194 -21.21 10.25 -12.55
C ALA A 194 -21.28 10.01 -11.03
N THR A 195 -22.04 8.98 -10.60
CA THR A 195 -22.14 8.58 -9.19
C THR A 195 -20.78 8.16 -8.64
N ILE A 196 -20.03 7.33 -9.37
CA ILE A 196 -18.70 6.88 -8.95
C ILE A 196 -17.73 8.05 -8.85
N THR A 197 -17.77 8.97 -9.82
CA THR A 197 -16.93 10.19 -9.81
C THR A 197 -17.25 11.06 -8.59
N GLN A 198 -18.53 11.26 -8.27
CA GLN A 198 -18.95 12.03 -7.11
C GLN A 198 -18.47 11.38 -5.79
N ILE A 199 -18.63 10.07 -5.65
CA ILE A 199 -18.16 9.32 -4.48
C ILE A 199 -16.64 9.44 -4.37
N ALA A 200 -15.91 9.22 -5.47
CA ALA A 200 -14.47 9.33 -5.50
C ALA A 200 -14.00 10.72 -5.01
N LEU A 201 -14.51 11.80 -5.60
CA LEU A 201 -14.11 13.16 -5.23
C LEU A 201 -14.42 13.49 -3.76
N SER A 202 -15.63 13.13 -3.30
CA SER A 202 -16.04 13.41 -1.91
C SER A 202 -15.20 12.65 -0.88
N THR A 203 -14.92 11.36 -1.11
CA THR A 203 -14.08 10.56 -0.21
C THR A 203 -12.62 11.03 -0.20
N LEU A 204 -12.09 11.44 -1.36
CA LEU A 204 -10.74 12.01 -1.45
C LEU A 204 -10.62 13.31 -0.65
N GLU A 205 -11.55 14.24 -0.82
CA GLU A 205 -11.58 15.51 -0.09
C GLU A 205 -11.68 15.28 1.42
N GLN A 206 -12.58 14.39 1.85
CA GLN A 206 -12.78 14.05 3.27
C GLN A 206 -11.50 13.46 3.88
N THR A 207 -10.86 12.51 3.19
CA THR A 207 -9.67 11.81 3.68
C THR A 207 -8.48 12.75 3.80
N ILE A 208 -8.23 13.57 2.76
CA ILE A 208 -7.15 14.57 2.81
C ILE A 208 -7.42 15.61 3.90
N SER A 209 -8.66 16.07 4.04
CA SER A 209 -9.02 17.05 5.08
C SER A 209 -8.83 16.49 6.49
N ARG A 210 -9.19 15.21 6.71
CA ARG A 210 -8.97 14.49 7.97
C ARG A 210 -7.49 14.42 8.30
N LEU A 211 -6.66 13.99 7.35
CA LEU A 211 -5.20 13.87 7.55
C LEU A 211 -4.55 15.24 7.84
N ARG A 212 -4.97 16.29 7.12
CA ARG A 212 -4.43 17.64 7.29
C ARG A 212 -4.78 18.31 8.60
N LYS A 213 -5.83 17.85 9.29
CA LYS A 213 -6.19 18.36 10.61
C LYS A 213 -5.04 18.22 11.60
N ASP A 214 -4.35 17.08 11.55
CA ASP A 214 -3.24 16.76 12.43
C ASP A 214 -1.87 17.00 11.75
N HIS A 215 -1.84 17.01 10.40
CA HIS A 215 -0.62 17.20 9.60
C HIS A 215 -0.78 18.31 8.54
N PRO A 216 -0.70 19.60 8.92
CA PRO A 216 -0.92 20.73 7.98
C PRO A 216 0.05 20.79 6.79
N SER A 217 1.21 20.13 6.90
CA SER A 217 2.22 20.03 5.84
C SER A 217 1.78 19.17 4.65
N VAL A 218 0.78 18.31 4.83
CA VAL A 218 0.21 17.52 3.73
C VAL A 218 -0.50 18.45 2.75
N GLN A 219 -0.29 18.22 1.45
CA GLN A 219 -0.88 19.05 0.40
C GLN A 219 -2.42 19.05 0.47
N PRO A 220 -3.07 20.22 0.33
CA PRO A 220 -4.52 20.35 0.34
C PRO A 220 -5.17 19.59 -0.82
N TYR A 221 -6.44 19.22 -0.63
CA TYR A 221 -7.26 18.73 -1.73
C TYR A 221 -7.35 19.79 -2.85
N SER A 222 -7.26 19.33 -4.09
CA SER A 222 -7.41 20.13 -5.30
C SER A 222 -8.42 19.45 -6.24
N ALA A 223 -9.59 20.07 -6.41
CA ALA A 223 -10.61 19.61 -7.36
C ALA A 223 -10.06 19.57 -8.80
N THR A 224 -9.17 20.51 -9.15
CA THR A 224 -8.48 20.53 -10.45
C THR A 224 -7.56 19.33 -10.63
N GLN A 225 -6.69 19.03 -9.66
CA GLN A 225 -5.78 17.88 -9.77
C GLN A 225 -6.55 16.55 -9.79
N ALA A 226 -7.55 16.40 -8.92
CA ALA A 226 -8.38 15.20 -8.89
C ALA A 226 -9.09 15.00 -10.23
N SER A 227 -9.68 16.05 -10.80
CA SER A 227 -10.37 15.99 -12.10
C SER A 227 -9.42 15.70 -13.26
N PHE A 228 -8.22 16.30 -13.25
CA PHE A 228 -7.18 16.01 -14.23
C PHE A 228 -6.85 14.51 -14.24
N TRP A 229 -6.57 13.94 -13.07
CA TRP A 229 -6.17 12.54 -12.98
C TRP A 229 -7.30 11.57 -13.31
N LEU A 230 -8.54 11.86 -12.90
CA LEU A 230 -9.71 11.07 -13.31
C LEU A 230 -9.89 11.05 -14.84
N LYS A 231 -9.76 12.22 -15.48
CA LYS A 231 -9.80 12.35 -16.95
C LYS A 231 -8.63 11.59 -17.59
N ARG A 232 -7.42 11.74 -17.06
CA ARG A 232 -6.20 11.09 -17.56
C ARG A 232 -6.26 9.57 -17.46
N MET A 233 -6.89 9.05 -16.41
CA MET A 233 -7.13 7.62 -16.18
C MET A 233 -8.37 7.09 -16.92
N LYS A 234 -9.07 7.96 -17.65
CA LYS A 234 -10.20 7.62 -18.52
C LYS A 234 -11.37 6.99 -17.75
N ILE A 235 -11.81 7.62 -16.66
CA ILE A 235 -12.94 7.16 -15.84
C ILE A 235 -14.24 6.97 -16.63
N GLY A 236 -14.49 7.81 -17.64
CA GLY A 236 -15.69 7.74 -18.49
C GLY A 236 -15.55 6.88 -19.75
N PHE A 237 -14.45 6.14 -19.93
CA PHE A 237 -14.24 5.37 -21.15
C PHE A 237 -14.93 4.00 -21.07
N PRO A 238 -15.87 3.68 -21.97
CA PRO A 238 -16.64 2.42 -21.95
C PRO A 238 -15.87 1.24 -22.56
N GLY A 239 -14.55 1.22 -22.40
CA GLY A 239 -13.69 0.20 -22.98
C GLY A 239 -14.03 -1.20 -22.47
N PRO A 240 -13.76 -2.26 -23.26
CA PRO A 240 -14.04 -3.63 -22.83
C PRO A 240 -13.27 -3.94 -21.54
N THR A 241 -13.98 -4.43 -20.53
CA THR A 241 -13.41 -4.88 -19.26
C THR A 241 -12.49 -6.06 -19.55
N ARG A 242 -11.18 -5.85 -19.55
CA ARG A 242 -10.21 -6.94 -19.77
C ARG A 242 -10.10 -7.78 -18.50
N LYS A 243 -9.88 -9.09 -18.60
CA LYS A 243 -9.58 -9.94 -17.41
C LYS A 243 -8.40 -9.39 -16.59
N THR A 244 -7.46 -8.70 -17.23
CA THR A 244 -6.33 -8.00 -16.57
C THR A 244 -6.77 -6.86 -15.67
N GLU A 245 -7.95 -6.28 -15.90
CA GLU A 245 -8.55 -5.27 -15.02
C GLU A 245 -9.00 -5.85 -13.67
N TRP A 246 -8.77 -7.14 -13.39
CA TRP A 246 -8.91 -7.71 -12.04
C TRP A 246 -7.57 -7.98 -11.35
N ARG A 247 -6.43 -7.81 -12.05
CA ARG A 247 -5.10 -7.97 -11.44
C ARG A 247 -4.81 -6.81 -10.48
N PRO A 248 -4.48 -7.07 -9.21
CA PRO A 248 -4.07 -6.03 -8.27
C PRO A 248 -2.77 -5.37 -8.75
N ASN A 249 -2.57 -4.12 -8.34
CA ASN A 249 -1.28 -3.41 -8.35
C ASN A 249 -0.55 -3.27 -9.69
N GLN A 250 -1.31 -3.23 -10.79
CA GLN A 250 -0.73 -2.84 -12.08
C GLN A 250 -0.31 -1.38 -12.13
N PHE A 251 -0.82 -0.51 -11.25
CA PHE A 251 -0.49 0.90 -11.30
C PHE A 251 1.01 1.13 -11.10
N ASP A 252 1.60 0.55 -10.05
CA ASP A 252 3.00 0.78 -9.69
C ASP A 252 3.98 0.15 -10.67
N VAL A 253 3.68 -1.07 -11.12
CA VAL A 253 4.43 -1.73 -12.18
C VAL A 253 4.38 -0.93 -13.47
N TYR A 254 3.20 -0.44 -13.86
CA TYR A 254 3.04 0.34 -15.09
C TYR A 254 3.64 1.75 -14.97
N ALA A 255 3.59 2.36 -13.79
CA ALA A 255 4.28 3.61 -13.48
C ALA A 255 5.79 3.44 -13.60
N ALA A 256 6.36 2.39 -12.99
CA ALA A 256 7.78 2.07 -13.06
C ALA A 256 8.25 1.73 -14.49
N GLN A 257 7.38 1.17 -15.33
CA GLN A 257 7.65 0.98 -16.77
C GLN A 257 7.68 2.30 -17.56
N GLY A 258 7.29 3.42 -16.95
CA GLY A 258 7.18 4.73 -17.59
C GLY A 258 5.84 4.96 -18.31
N GLY A 259 4.80 4.22 -17.94
CA GLY A 259 3.47 4.30 -18.55
C GLY A 259 2.65 5.52 -18.15
N TYR A 260 3.04 6.16 -17.06
CA TYR A 260 2.47 7.41 -16.58
C TYR A 260 3.61 8.35 -16.20
N ASP A 261 3.51 9.60 -16.67
CA ASP A 261 4.31 10.69 -16.13
C ASP A 261 3.54 11.31 -14.98
N MET A 262 3.97 11.04 -13.74
CA MET A 262 3.32 11.55 -12.52
C MET A 262 3.34 13.07 -12.41
N CYS A 263 4.13 13.74 -13.25
CA CYS A 263 4.21 15.18 -13.36
C CYS A 263 3.57 15.72 -14.64
N GLU A 264 2.87 14.90 -15.44
CA GLU A 264 2.26 15.30 -16.71
C GLU A 264 1.35 16.53 -16.57
N TRP A 265 0.64 16.62 -15.45
CA TRP A 265 -0.25 17.72 -15.13
C TRP A 265 0.45 19.10 -15.12
N GLU A 266 1.74 19.18 -14.78
CA GLU A 266 2.53 20.42 -14.83
C GLU A 266 2.78 20.90 -16.29
N ALA A 267 2.46 20.09 -17.30
CA ALA A 267 2.42 20.53 -18.70
C ALA A 267 1.16 21.37 -19.01
N HIS A 268 0.10 21.18 -18.22
CA HIS A 268 -1.22 21.76 -18.44
C HIS A 268 -1.56 22.88 -17.45
N TYR A 269 -0.98 22.85 -16.25
CA TYR A 269 -1.31 23.76 -15.17
C TYR A 269 -0.09 24.45 -14.57
N SER A 270 -0.09 25.78 -14.50
CA SER A 270 0.95 26.56 -13.84
C SER A 270 0.82 26.52 -12.31
N PRO A 271 1.93 26.64 -11.54
CA PRO A 271 1.91 26.83 -10.08
C PRO A 271 0.86 27.79 -9.57
N LYS A 272 0.73 28.93 -10.25
CA LYS A 272 -0.23 29.96 -9.87
C LYS A 272 -1.68 29.45 -9.95
N LEU A 273 -2.04 28.68 -10.97
CA LEU A 273 -3.39 28.17 -11.12
C LEU A 273 -3.65 26.99 -10.18
N TRP A 274 -2.76 26.02 -10.11
CA TRP A 274 -3.07 24.79 -9.38
C TRP A 274 -2.98 24.94 -7.85
N ASP A 275 -2.12 25.83 -7.34
CA ASP A 275 -2.05 26.14 -5.91
C ASP A 275 -3.15 27.10 -5.45
N SER A 276 -3.91 27.68 -6.39
CA SER A 276 -4.96 28.66 -6.12
C SER A 276 -6.09 28.11 -5.25
N MET A 277 -6.81 28.99 -4.56
CA MET A 277 -7.97 28.59 -3.77
C MET A 277 -9.10 28.08 -4.68
N GLU A 278 -9.24 28.69 -5.85
CA GLU A 278 -10.23 28.36 -6.86
C GLU A 278 -10.06 26.91 -7.35
N ALA A 279 -8.82 26.47 -7.57
CA ALA A 279 -8.50 25.10 -7.96
C ALA A 279 -8.84 24.04 -6.89
N ARG A 280 -8.98 24.47 -5.63
CA ARG A 280 -9.41 23.60 -4.53
C ARG A 280 -10.91 23.39 -4.52
N VAL A 281 -11.67 24.43 -4.88
CA VAL A 281 -13.14 24.43 -4.82
C VAL A 281 -13.75 23.82 -6.08
N ALA A 282 -13.20 24.13 -7.26
CA ALA A 282 -13.77 23.70 -8.53
C ALA A 282 -12.68 23.32 -9.54
N PRO A 283 -12.96 22.38 -10.46
CA PRO A 283 -12.05 22.06 -11.55
C PRO A 283 -11.87 23.28 -12.46
N LEU A 284 -10.61 23.66 -12.68
CA LEU A 284 -10.25 24.74 -13.60
C LEU A 284 -9.71 24.20 -14.92
N GLU A 285 -9.92 24.95 -15.99
CA GLU A 285 -9.33 24.65 -17.29
C GLU A 285 -7.81 24.88 -17.28
N PRO A 286 -7.04 24.13 -18.09
CA PRO A 286 -5.60 24.33 -18.26
C PRO A 286 -5.24 25.77 -18.65
N ASP A 287 -4.21 26.33 -18.02
CA ASP A 287 -3.62 27.63 -18.39
C ASP A 287 -2.32 27.49 -19.19
N LEU A 288 -1.83 26.26 -19.38
CA LEU A 288 -0.70 25.92 -20.23
C LEU A 288 -1.14 25.06 -21.43
N ASP A 289 -0.31 25.02 -22.47
CA ASP A 289 -0.63 24.39 -23.75
C ASP A 289 -0.47 22.86 -23.79
N GLY A 290 0.05 22.23 -22.71
CA GLY A 290 0.27 20.80 -22.66
C GLY A 290 1.44 20.30 -23.52
N THR A 291 2.24 21.18 -24.14
CA THR A 291 3.29 20.79 -25.10
C THR A 291 4.59 20.36 -24.43
N ARG A 292 4.70 20.52 -23.11
CA ARG A 292 5.87 20.10 -22.34
C ARG A 292 6.08 18.59 -22.52
N LYS A 293 7.19 18.23 -23.17
CA LYS A 293 7.58 16.83 -23.34
C LYS A 293 7.78 16.16 -21.99
N SER A 294 7.22 14.96 -21.84
CA SER A 294 7.50 14.13 -20.68
C SER A 294 9.01 13.86 -20.59
N LYS A 295 9.55 13.97 -19.37
CA LYS A 295 10.93 13.58 -19.07
C LYS A 295 11.03 12.07 -18.83
N ILE A 296 9.91 11.39 -18.68
CA ILE A 296 9.83 9.95 -18.45
C ILE A 296 10.01 9.24 -19.79
N ARG A 297 11.07 8.44 -19.91
CA ARG A 297 11.18 7.50 -21.02
C ARG A 297 10.59 6.16 -20.60
N TRP A 298 9.81 5.54 -21.48
CA TRP A 298 9.35 4.17 -21.28
C TRP A 298 10.57 3.24 -21.13
N CYS A 299 10.63 2.53 -20.00
CA CYS A 299 11.76 1.68 -19.62
C CYS A 299 11.44 0.18 -19.76
N GLY A 300 10.24 -0.18 -20.22
CA GLY A 300 9.83 -1.58 -20.31
C GLY A 300 10.60 -2.34 -21.40
N MET A 301 11.41 -3.32 -20.99
CA MET A 301 11.74 -4.49 -21.84
C MET A 301 10.44 -5.15 -22.32
N PRO A 302 10.40 -5.75 -23.54
CA PRO A 302 9.16 -6.27 -24.13
C PRO A 302 8.44 -7.36 -23.30
N ASP A 303 9.10 -7.94 -22.31
CA ASP A 303 8.58 -8.98 -21.41
C ASP A 303 8.09 -8.46 -20.04
N GLY A 304 8.41 -7.21 -19.66
CA GLY A 304 7.93 -6.54 -18.45
C GLY A 304 8.34 -7.17 -17.11
N CYS A 305 9.01 -8.32 -17.12
CA CYS A 305 9.31 -9.12 -15.95
C CYS A 305 10.24 -8.35 -15.01
N ALA A 306 11.41 -7.91 -15.48
CA ALA A 306 12.43 -7.20 -14.67
C ALA A 306 11.87 -6.02 -13.85
N VAL A 307 10.94 -5.25 -14.42
CA VAL A 307 10.37 -4.07 -13.74
C VAL A 307 9.43 -4.45 -12.59
N GLU A 308 8.71 -5.56 -12.70
CA GLU A 308 7.87 -6.05 -11.60
C GLU A 308 8.73 -6.47 -10.39
N TRP A 309 9.88 -7.10 -10.64
CA TRP A 309 10.87 -7.42 -9.61
C TRP A 309 11.40 -6.16 -8.94
N ASP A 310 11.79 -5.15 -9.71
CA ASP A 310 12.30 -3.88 -9.17
C ASP A 310 11.28 -3.15 -8.29
N VAL A 311 10.02 -3.12 -8.70
CA VAL A 311 8.93 -2.48 -7.94
C VAL A 311 8.73 -3.16 -6.58
N ARG A 312 8.79 -4.50 -6.54
CA ARG A 312 8.71 -5.26 -5.30
C ARG A 312 9.95 -5.07 -4.43
N ARG A 313 11.13 -5.11 -5.04
CA ARG A 313 12.43 -4.84 -4.39
C ARG A 313 12.46 -3.48 -3.70
N ARG A 314 11.75 -2.49 -4.22
CA ARG A 314 11.72 -1.12 -3.68
C ARG A 314 10.56 -0.83 -2.75
N GLY A 315 9.67 -1.80 -2.50
CA GLY A 315 8.46 -1.57 -1.71
C GLY A 315 7.56 -0.50 -2.31
N TRP A 316 7.52 -0.35 -3.64
CA TRP A 316 6.61 0.62 -4.28
C TRP A 316 5.18 0.09 -4.40
N GLU A 317 5.06 -1.24 -4.40
CA GLU A 317 3.78 -1.96 -4.45
C GLU A 317 3.33 -2.33 -3.03
N PRO A 318 2.25 -1.73 -2.50
CA PRO A 318 1.75 -2.08 -1.19
C PRO A 318 0.91 -3.38 -1.21
N GLU A 319 0.79 -4.04 -0.06
CA GLU A 319 -0.14 -5.17 0.13
C GLU A 319 -1.60 -4.69 0.22
N LEU A 320 -1.80 -3.45 0.70
CA LEU A 320 -3.10 -2.80 0.85
C LEU A 320 -3.05 -1.33 0.37
N GLY A 321 -4.11 -0.87 -0.29
CA GLY A 321 -4.22 0.50 -0.79
C GLY A 321 -4.16 1.58 0.29
N SER A 322 -4.06 2.84 -0.15
CA SER A 322 -4.05 3.99 0.75
C SER A 322 -5.42 4.20 1.43
N GLU A 323 -5.49 5.08 2.43
CA GLU A 323 -6.76 5.46 3.08
C GLU A 323 -7.77 5.97 2.06
N GLU A 324 -7.32 6.78 1.10
CA GLU A 324 -8.18 7.35 0.05
C GLU A 324 -8.80 6.24 -0.84
N GLU A 325 -8.03 5.18 -1.11
CA GLU A 325 -8.52 4.04 -1.89
C GLU A 325 -9.50 3.17 -1.09
N ILE A 326 -9.23 2.91 0.19
CA ILE A 326 -10.08 2.11 1.06
C ILE A 326 -11.41 2.82 1.33
N GLU A 327 -11.37 4.10 1.69
CA GLU A 327 -12.57 4.91 1.95
C GLU A 327 -13.45 5.01 0.69
N PHE A 328 -12.83 5.18 -0.48
CA PHE A 328 -13.52 5.14 -1.76
C PHE A 328 -14.20 3.78 -2.00
N LEU A 329 -13.47 2.66 -1.88
CA LEU A 329 -14.03 1.32 -2.11
C LEU A 329 -15.12 0.95 -1.10
N ALA A 330 -14.98 1.35 0.16
CA ALA A 330 -16.00 1.17 1.18
C ALA A 330 -17.28 1.96 0.86
N ALA A 331 -17.15 3.21 0.41
CA ALA A 331 -18.29 4.02 -0.01
C ALA A 331 -18.97 3.47 -1.28
N ILE A 332 -18.19 2.94 -2.23
CA ILE A 332 -18.73 2.25 -3.40
C ILE A 332 -19.50 1.00 -2.98
N ALA A 333 -18.92 0.16 -2.12
CA ALA A 333 -19.58 -1.07 -1.67
C ALA A 333 -20.92 -0.77 -1.01
N ALA A 334 -20.97 0.23 -0.12
CA ALA A 334 -22.21 0.67 0.50
C ALA A 334 -23.24 1.14 -0.54
N LYS A 335 -22.81 1.94 -1.54
CA LYS A 335 -23.71 2.44 -2.59
C LYS A 335 -24.22 1.33 -3.52
N GLU A 336 -23.38 0.36 -3.87
CA GLU A 336 -23.76 -0.78 -4.71
C GLU A 336 -24.79 -1.70 -4.05
N THR A 337 -24.84 -1.68 -2.71
CA THR A 337 -25.78 -2.48 -1.91
C THR A 337 -26.97 -1.67 -1.38
N GLU A 338 -27.00 -0.37 -1.66
CA GLU A 338 -28.03 0.53 -1.16
C GLU A 338 -29.40 0.10 -1.69
N GLY A 339 -30.34 -0.13 -0.77
CA GLY A 339 -31.69 -0.51 -1.13
C GLY A 339 -31.87 -1.96 -1.62
N ILE A 340 -30.85 -2.81 -1.57
CA ILE A 340 -30.93 -4.22 -2.00
C ILE A 340 -31.32 -5.12 -0.81
N GLU A 341 -32.21 -6.08 -1.05
CA GLU A 341 -32.53 -7.13 -0.06
C GLU A 341 -31.56 -8.30 -0.19
N VAL A 342 -31.38 -9.04 0.91
CA VAL A 342 -30.42 -10.15 0.99
C VAL A 342 -30.76 -11.27 -0.02
N GLY A 343 -32.05 -11.46 -0.32
CA GLY A 343 -32.50 -12.42 -1.33
C GLY A 343 -32.18 -12.02 -2.78
N ASP A 344 -31.85 -10.75 -3.01
CA ASP A 344 -31.61 -10.16 -4.35
C ASP A 344 -30.13 -9.84 -4.58
N LEU A 345 -29.22 -10.37 -3.75
CA LEU A 345 -27.79 -10.12 -3.86
C LEU A 345 -27.19 -10.75 -5.13
N ASP A 346 -26.46 -9.95 -5.88
CA ASP A 346 -25.65 -10.39 -7.03
C ASP A 346 -24.25 -10.80 -6.56
N TYR A 347 -24.05 -12.10 -6.34
CA TYR A 347 -22.76 -12.64 -5.90
C TYR A 347 -21.65 -12.59 -6.96
N ALA A 348 -21.92 -12.09 -8.17
CA ALA A 348 -20.87 -11.67 -9.10
C ALA A 348 -20.19 -10.35 -8.65
N MET A 349 -20.78 -9.61 -7.72
CA MET A 349 -20.25 -8.37 -7.16
C MET A 349 -19.65 -8.56 -5.76
N ARG A 350 -18.42 -8.07 -5.54
CA ARG A 350 -17.72 -8.22 -4.25
C ARG A 350 -18.46 -7.54 -3.10
N SER A 351 -19.08 -6.39 -3.34
CA SER A 351 -19.86 -5.64 -2.35
C SER A 351 -21.07 -6.42 -1.85
N HIS A 352 -21.77 -7.12 -2.76
CA HIS A 352 -22.90 -7.98 -2.44
C HIS A 352 -22.47 -9.24 -1.68
N MET A 353 -21.33 -9.84 -2.06
CA MET A 353 -20.73 -10.95 -1.27
C MET A 353 -20.40 -10.51 0.16
N LEU A 354 -19.79 -9.33 0.34
CA LEU A 354 -19.46 -8.78 1.65
C LEU A 354 -20.73 -8.49 2.47
N LEU A 355 -21.78 -7.93 1.86
CA LEU A 355 -23.06 -7.74 2.52
C LEU A 355 -23.70 -9.08 2.92
N GLY A 356 -23.60 -10.11 2.07
CA GLY A 356 -24.06 -11.46 2.36
C GLY A 356 -23.35 -12.06 3.58
N VAL A 357 -22.02 -11.93 3.67
CA VAL A 357 -21.27 -12.37 4.86
C VAL A 357 -21.68 -11.56 6.11
N MET A 358 -21.86 -10.25 5.96
CA MET A 358 -22.30 -9.41 7.07
C MET A 358 -23.66 -9.89 7.58
N HIS A 359 -24.60 -10.22 6.69
CA HIS A 359 -25.90 -10.79 7.05
C HIS A 359 -25.77 -12.11 7.80
N VAL A 360 -24.96 -13.05 7.29
CA VAL A 360 -24.69 -14.34 7.94
C VAL A 360 -24.18 -14.18 9.38
N ALA A 361 -23.41 -13.13 9.67
CA ALA A 361 -22.93 -12.88 11.03
C ALA A 361 -24.05 -12.61 12.04
N PHE A 362 -25.22 -12.09 11.60
CA PHE A 362 -26.41 -11.85 12.43
C PHE A 362 -27.36 -13.06 12.53
N GLU A 363 -27.16 -14.09 11.72
CA GLU A 363 -28.09 -15.22 11.62
C GLU A 363 -27.89 -16.29 12.69
N THR A 364 -29.00 -16.93 13.07
CA THR A 364 -29.02 -18.03 14.06
C THR A 364 -28.78 -19.40 13.42
N GLU A 365 -29.30 -19.65 12.21
CA GLU A 365 -29.04 -20.86 11.40
C GLU A 365 -27.77 -20.69 10.54
N ARG A 366 -26.67 -20.24 11.16
CA ARG A 366 -25.49 -19.74 10.44
C ARG A 366 -24.91 -20.72 9.42
N GLU A 367 -24.79 -22.00 9.77
CA GLU A 367 -24.20 -23.04 8.92
C GLU A 367 -24.95 -23.19 7.60
N LYS A 368 -26.28 -23.16 7.65
CA LYS A 368 -27.13 -23.24 6.45
C LYS A 368 -26.93 -22.02 5.56
N HIS A 369 -26.91 -20.82 6.14
CA HIS A 369 -26.69 -19.59 5.38
C HIS A 369 -25.27 -19.50 4.78
N ILE A 370 -24.25 -20.06 5.46
CA ILE A 370 -22.89 -20.19 4.92
C ILE A 370 -22.89 -21.09 3.68
N GLU A 371 -23.54 -22.26 3.75
CA GLU A 371 -23.59 -23.17 2.60
C GLU A 371 -24.37 -22.59 1.41
N ASP A 372 -25.47 -21.87 1.67
CA ASP A 372 -26.22 -21.17 0.63
C ASP A 372 -25.40 -20.04 -0.02
N LEU A 373 -24.69 -19.25 0.81
CA LEU A 373 -23.80 -18.19 0.35
C LEU A 373 -22.63 -18.75 -0.48
N LYS A 374 -21.99 -19.81 0.01
CA LYS A 374 -20.90 -20.53 -0.68
C LYS A 374 -21.34 -21.01 -2.06
N ARG A 375 -22.49 -21.68 -2.14
CA ARG A 375 -23.07 -22.16 -3.41
C ARG A 375 -23.29 -20.99 -4.37
N ALA A 376 -23.91 -19.91 -3.92
CA ALA A 376 -24.21 -18.75 -4.75
C ALA A 376 -22.94 -18.02 -5.25
N MET A 377 -21.89 -17.92 -4.42
CA MET A 377 -20.60 -17.34 -4.80
C MET A 377 -19.85 -18.19 -5.83
N VAL A 378 -19.91 -19.51 -5.71
CA VAL A 378 -19.30 -20.45 -6.67
C VAL A 378 -20.05 -20.45 -7.99
N GLU A 379 -21.38 -20.46 -7.96
CA GLU A 379 -22.24 -20.37 -9.16
C GLU A 379 -22.01 -19.05 -9.92
N ALA A 380 -21.77 -17.94 -9.21
CA ALA A 380 -21.41 -16.66 -9.81
C ALA A 380 -19.99 -16.65 -10.44
N GLY A 381 -19.19 -17.71 -10.23
CA GLY A 381 -17.88 -17.89 -10.85
C GLY A 381 -16.79 -16.94 -10.36
N ARG A 382 -17.01 -16.29 -9.21
CA ARG A 382 -16.09 -15.29 -8.66
C ARG A 382 -15.02 -15.88 -7.74
N ILE A 383 -15.32 -17.00 -7.09
CA ILE A 383 -14.41 -17.73 -6.20
C ILE A 383 -14.47 -19.22 -6.51
N ASP A 384 -13.30 -19.87 -6.49
CA ASP A 384 -13.18 -21.31 -6.64
C ASP A 384 -13.87 -22.04 -5.48
N GLU A 385 -14.54 -23.16 -5.76
CA GLU A 385 -15.26 -23.97 -4.75
C GLU A 385 -14.38 -24.32 -3.54
N GLY A 386 -13.12 -24.72 -3.78
CA GLY A 386 -12.17 -25.06 -2.73
C GLY A 386 -11.67 -23.89 -1.87
N LYS A 387 -12.03 -22.65 -2.20
CA LYS A 387 -11.61 -21.43 -1.48
C LYS A 387 -12.77 -20.63 -0.89
N ALA A 388 -14.00 -20.86 -1.37
CA ALA A 388 -15.17 -20.07 -0.98
C ALA A 388 -15.45 -20.15 0.52
N GLU A 389 -15.32 -21.34 1.12
CA GLU A 389 -15.56 -21.52 2.55
C GLU A 389 -14.52 -20.79 3.40
N GLN A 390 -13.23 -20.95 3.09
CA GLN A 390 -12.14 -20.22 3.76
C GLN A 390 -12.37 -18.71 3.67
N TRP A 391 -12.70 -18.20 2.48
CA TRP A 391 -13.01 -16.78 2.27
C TRP A 391 -14.14 -16.27 3.18
N ILE A 392 -15.23 -17.04 3.29
CA ILE A 392 -16.38 -16.66 4.13
C ILE A 392 -15.95 -16.60 5.60
N GLN A 393 -15.24 -17.62 6.10
CA GLN A 393 -14.77 -17.65 7.49
C GLN A 393 -13.83 -16.47 7.80
N GLU A 394 -12.94 -16.16 6.87
CA GLU A 394 -12.01 -15.05 6.95
C GLU A 394 -12.71 -13.69 7.07
N VAL A 395 -13.71 -13.44 6.21
CA VAL A 395 -14.51 -12.21 6.26
C VAL A 395 -15.42 -12.18 7.50
N LEU A 396 -15.96 -13.32 7.94
CA LEU A 396 -16.76 -13.40 9.17
C LEU A 396 -15.96 -12.97 10.40
N MET A 397 -14.69 -13.39 10.52
CA MET A 397 -13.83 -12.98 11.63
C MET A 397 -13.67 -11.45 11.72
N VAL A 398 -13.74 -10.75 10.59
CA VAL A 398 -13.71 -9.28 10.53
C VAL A 398 -15.05 -8.67 10.92
N MET A 399 -16.17 -9.25 10.46
CA MET A 399 -17.50 -8.65 10.61
C MET A 399 -18.12 -8.93 11.98
N GLU A 400 -17.90 -10.10 12.56
CA GLU A 400 -18.51 -10.52 13.82
C GLU A 400 -18.35 -9.55 15.00
N PRO A 401 -17.17 -8.93 15.25
CA PRO A 401 -17.01 -8.00 16.37
C PRO A 401 -17.89 -6.76 16.28
N TYR A 402 -18.29 -6.35 15.07
CA TYR A 402 -19.16 -5.20 14.82
C TYR A 402 -20.63 -5.59 14.95
N VAL A 403 -20.95 -6.81 14.51
CA VAL A 403 -22.29 -7.40 14.62
C VAL A 403 -22.67 -7.67 16.08
N ARG A 404 -21.75 -8.20 16.90
CA ARG A 404 -22.01 -8.48 18.33
C ARG A 404 -22.26 -7.24 19.19
N LYS A 405 -22.00 -6.03 18.67
CA LYS A 405 -22.29 -4.76 19.36
C LYS A 405 -23.68 -4.20 19.04
N GLY A 406 -24.31 -4.66 17.97
CA GLY A 406 -25.69 -4.33 17.61
C GLY A 406 -26.50 -5.61 17.60
N ASP A 407 -27.27 -5.88 18.65
CA ASP A 407 -27.94 -7.19 18.86
C ASP A 407 -28.92 -7.64 17.76
N VAL A 408 -29.19 -6.81 16.74
CA VAL A 408 -30.18 -7.07 15.69
C VAL A 408 -29.68 -6.56 14.33
N TRP A 409 -29.95 -7.33 13.27
CA TRP A 409 -29.74 -6.92 11.88
C TRP A 409 -30.41 -5.57 11.61
N PRO A 410 -29.72 -4.57 11.01
CA PRO A 410 -30.30 -3.25 10.85
C PRO A 410 -31.61 -3.29 10.06
N ALA A 411 -32.66 -2.72 10.65
CA ALA A 411 -34.02 -2.76 10.10
C ALA A 411 -34.15 -1.94 8.80
N SER A 412 -33.47 -0.79 8.71
CA SER A 412 -33.45 0.01 7.48
C SER A 412 -32.29 -0.42 6.58
N ARG A 413 -32.53 -0.40 5.26
CA ARG A 413 -31.52 -0.72 4.25
C ARG A 413 -30.36 0.29 4.26
N GLU A 414 -30.65 1.54 4.57
CA GLU A 414 -29.66 2.62 4.73
C GLU A 414 -28.67 2.31 5.85
N ASN A 415 -29.15 1.88 7.02
CA ASN A 415 -28.29 1.53 8.16
C ASN A 415 -27.40 0.31 7.87
N ARG A 416 -27.85 -0.62 7.00
CA ARG A 416 -27.02 -1.77 6.56
C ARG A 416 -25.84 -1.28 5.72
N GLY A 417 -26.09 -0.37 4.77
CA GLY A 417 -25.04 0.21 3.93
C GLY A 417 -24.04 1.04 4.73
N GLU A 418 -24.50 1.81 5.71
CA GLU A 418 -23.62 2.58 6.62
C GLU A 418 -22.77 1.69 7.51
N LEU A 419 -23.36 0.64 8.10
CA LEU A 419 -22.62 -0.35 8.89
C LEU A 419 -21.57 -1.05 8.03
N LEU A 420 -21.95 -1.49 6.83
CA LEU A 420 -21.03 -2.10 5.89
C LEU A 420 -19.87 -1.13 5.57
N ARG A 421 -20.17 0.12 5.23
CA ARG A 421 -19.14 1.14 4.96
C ARG A 421 -18.17 1.28 6.14
N HIS A 422 -18.69 1.38 7.35
CA HIS A 422 -17.87 1.56 8.56
C HIS A 422 -16.94 0.36 8.78
N ILE A 423 -17.46 -0.87 8.71
CA ILE A 423 -16.66 -2.09 8.84
C ILE A 423 -15.55 -2.13 7.79
N LEU A 424 -15.92 -1.89 6.52
CA LEU A 424 -14.98 -1.99 5.40
C LEU A 424 -13.90 -0.89 5.43
N ALA A 425 -14.24 0.32 5.89
CA ALA A 425 -13.27 1.40 6.06
C ALA A 425 -12.22 1.10 7.14
N GLU A 426 -12.63 0.52 8.27
CA GLU A 426 -11.70 0.10 9.33
C GLU A 426 -10.92 -1.17 8.98
N ASN A 427 -11.45 -1.99 8.06
CA ASN A 427 -10.91 -3.29 7.73
C ASN A 427 -10.59 -3.43 6.25
N GLY A 428 -9.83 -2.48 5.70
CA GLY A 428 -9.49 -2.46 4.28
C GLY A 428 -8.80 -3.72 3.74
N GLN A 429 -8.25 -4.60 4.61
CA GLN A 429 -7.74 -5.91 4.22
C GLN A 429 -8.78 -6.77 3.49
N VAL A 430 -10.07 -6.57 3.75
CA VAL A 430 -11.16 -7.22 3.00
C VAL A 430 -11.20 -6.81 1.52
N PHE A 431 -10.48 -5.74 1.15
CA PHE A 431 -10.21 -5.33 -0.23
C PHE A 431 -8.83 -5.76 -0.73
N ALA A 432 -7.91 -6.15 0.16
CA ALA A 432 -6.53 -6.55 -0.15
C ALA A 432 -6.45 -7.80 -1.06
N ARG A 433 -5.21 -8.09 -1.46
CA ARG A 433 -4.84 -9.17 -2.40
C ARG A 433 -5.28 -10.54 -1.88
N TRP A 434 -5.84 -11.36 -2.77
CA TRP A 434 -6.09 -12.81 -2.53
C TRP A 434 -4.87 -13.70 -2.89
N LYS A 435 -3.87 -13.11 -3.54
CA LYS A 435 -2.60 -13.75 -3.89
C LYS A 435 -1.48 -12.88 -3.34
N LEU A 436 -1.24 -13.01 -2.04
CA LEU A 436 0.00 -12.57 -1.42
C LEU A 436 1.13 -13.52 -1.84
N PRO A 437 2.40 -13.11 -1.69
CA PRO A 437 3.51 -14.04 -1.76
C PRO A 437 3.22 -15.30 -0.92
N PRO A 438 3.52 -16.52 -1.40
CA PRO A 438 3.35 -17.76 -0.62
C PRO A 438 4.00 -17.72 0.77
N THR A 439 4.95 -16.80 0.97
CA THR A 439 5.70 -16.57 2.21
C THR A 439 4.98 -15.69 3.23
N SER A 440 3.93 -14.94 2.85
CA SER A 440 3.19 -14.08 3.79
C SER A 440 2.41 -14.93 4.79
N LYS A 441 2.99 -15.16 5.97
CA LYS A 441 2.43 -16.00 7.05
C LYS A 441 1.24 -15.37 7.77
N GLU A 442 0.90 -14.11 7.47
CA GLU A 442 -0.01 -13.30 8.29
C GLU A 442 -1.44 -13.17 7.77
N PHE A 443 -1.80 -13.87 6.69
CA PHE A 443 -3.19 -14.02 6.27
C PHE A 443 -3.91 -15.11 7.09
N ASP A 444 -3.87 -14.98 8.42
CA ASP A 444 -4.84 -15.60 9.32
C ASP A 444 -5.67 -14.44 9.90
N PHE A 445 -6.91 -14.26 9.47
CA PHE A 445 -7.78 -13.11 9.80
C PHE A 445 -8.11 -12.92 11.29
N LYS A 446 -7.43 -13.65 12.19
CA LYS A 446 -7.51 -13.47 13.63
C LYS A 446 -7.12 -12.05 14.02
N LEU A 447 -8.12 -11.26 14.39
CA LEU A 447 -7.94 -10.02 15.14
C LEU A 447 -7.72 -10.44 16.60
N ASN A 448 -6.53 -10.18 17.15
CA ASN A 448 -6.39 -10.21 18.61
C ASN A 448 -7.24 -9.05 19.15
N THR A 449 -8.22 -9.39 19.98
CA THR A 449 -9.00 -8.41 20.73
C THR A 449 -8.03 -7.51 21.49
N LYS A 450 -8.11 -6.18 21.30
CA LYS A 450 -7.49 -5.23 22.25
C LYS A 450 -7.93 -5.65 23.64
N GLU A 451 -6.98 -6.08 24.47
CA GLU A 451 -7.23 -6.29 25.88
C GLU A 451 -7.85 -5.01 26.43
N LYS A 452 -9.01 -5.16 27.08
CA LYS A 452 -9.62 -4.06 27.80
C LYS A 452 -8.62 -3.66 28.89
N ASP A 453 -8.12 -2.44 28.80
CA ASP A 453 -7.61 -1.72 29.97
C ASP A 453 -8.68 -1.78 31.05
N THR A 454 -8.50 -2.74 31.95
CA THR A 454 -9.24 -2.88 33.20
C THR A 454 -8.26 -2.50 34.29
N SER A 455 -7.91 -1.22 34.31
CA SER A 455 -7.28 -0.58 35.45
C SER A 455 -8.36 0.24 36.15
N ILE A 456 -8.79 -0.26 37.31
CA ILE A 456 -9.52 0.49 38.34
C ILE A 456 -8.61 1.58 38.90
#